data_AF-J0DA44-F1
#
_entry.id   AF-J0DA44-F1
#
_cell.length_a   1.000
_cell.length_b   1.000
_cell.length_c   1.000
_cell.angle_alpha   90.00
_cell.angle_beta   90.00
_cell.angle_gamma   90.00
#
_symmetry.space_group_name_H-M   'P 1'
#
loop_
_entity.id
_entity.type
_entity.pdbx_description
1 polymer ?
#
loop_
_entity_poly.entity_id
_entity_poly.type
_entity_poly.pdbx_seq_one_letter_code
_entity_poly.pdbx_strand_id
1 'polypeptide(L)'
;VRVATLLRNGGVVYELDSKESAEWVRKPMIRSLFLQRFDPSAILRDRAHPVLLKNVPVEFDVSSTEFLRGIETANELPEHSLLGARWMKHKDRRRAGQQNAHL
;
A
#
# COMPACT_ATOMS: atom_id res chain seq x y z
N VAL A 1 -12.59 -17.70 -11.38
CA VAL A 1 -12.81 -17.36 -9.96
C VAL A 1 -13.16 -18.64 -9.23
N ARG A 2 -12.40 -18.97 -8.19
CA ARG A 2 -12.61 -20.18 -7.38
C ARG A 2 -13.56 -19.91 -6.21
N VAL A 3 -13.35 -18.82 -5.50
CA VAL A 3 -14.16 -18.38 -4.35
C VAL A 3 -14.25 -16.86 -4.33
N ALA A 4 -15.38 -16.33 -3.88
CA ALA A 4 -15.55 -14.92 -3.54
C ALA A 4 -16.04 -14.81 -2.09
N THR A 5 -15.33 -14.04 -1.27
CA THR A 5 -15.63 -13.87 0.16
C THR A 5 -15.89 -12.41 0.49
N LEU A 6 -17.06 -12.12 1.07
CA LEU A 6 -17.39 -10.80 1.61
C LEU A 6 -16.66 -10.57 2.93
N LEU A 7 -15.97 -9.45 3.05
CA LEU A 7 -15.31 -9.00 4.28
C LEU A 7 -16.26 -8.15 5.13
N ARG A 8 -16.00 -8.08 6.43
CA ARG A 8 -16.80 -7.27 7.39
C ARG A 8 -16.80 -5.77 7.08
N ASN A 9 -15.80 -5.27 6.35
CA ASN A 9 -15.70 -3.88 5.93
C ASN A 9 -16.35 -3.60 4.57
N GLY A 10 -17.16 -4.54 4.04
CA GLY A 10 -17.81 -4.41 2.73
C GLY A 10 -16.90 -4.70 1.53
N GLY A 11 -15.63 -5.02 1.74
CA GLY A 11 -14.73 -5.46 0.67
C GLY A 11 -15.03 -6.88 0.20
N VAL A 12 -14.61 -7.21 -1.03
CA VAL A 12 -14.72 -8.58 -1.58
C VAL A 12 -13.33 -9.10 -1.88
N VAL A 13 -13.05 -10.34 -1.47
CA VAL A 13 -11.81 -11.06 -1.83
C VAL A 13 -12.16 -12.11 -2.88
N TYR A 14 -11.51 -11.99 -4.04
CA TYR A 14 -11.58 -13.00 -5.10
C TYR A 14 -10.35 -13.90 -5.04
N GLU A 15 -10.57 -15.19 -4.81
CA GLU A 15 -9.56 -16.21 -5.03
C GLU A 15 -9.66 -16.67 -6.48
N LEU A 16 -8.58 -16.46 -7.24
CA LEU A 16 -8.48 -16.98 -8.61
C LEU A 16 -7.90 -18.40 -8.60
N ASP A 17 -8.03 -19.06 -9.73
CA ASP A 17 -7.59 -20.43 -9.96
C ASP A 17 -6.06 -20.61 -9.93
N SER A 18 -5.31 -19.56 -10.24
CA SER A 18 -3.86 -19.58 -10.31
C SER A 18 -3.23 -18.23 -9.95
N LYS A 19 -1.92 -18.25 -9.69
CA LYS A 19 -1.13 -17.03 -9.47
C LYS A 19 -1.07 -16.20 -10.75
N GLU A 20 -0.93 -16.87 -11.89
CA GLU A 20 -0.81 -16.28 -13.22
C GLU A 20 -2.09 -15.51 -13.57
N SER A 21 -3.27 -16.08 -13.28
CA SER A 21 -4.56 -15.39 -13.43
C SER A 21 -4.63 -14.13 -12.55
N ALA A 22 -4.13 -14.20 -11.31
CA ALA A 22 -4.14 -13.06 -10.39
C ALA A 22 -3.19 -11.94 -10.84
N GLU A 23 -2.00 -12.29 -11.33
CA GLU A 23 -1.06 -11.35 -11.91
C GLU A 23 -1.60 -10.74 -13.21
N TRP A 24 -2.29 -11.54 -14.05
CA TRP A 24 -2.92 -11.05 -15.28
C TRP A 24 -3.98 -9.99 -15.00
N VAL A 25 -4.87 -10.21 -14.03
CA VAL A 25 -5.91 -9.22 -13.64
C VAL A 25 -5.30 -7.93 -13.08
N ARG A 26 -4.12 -8.00 -12.45
CA ARG A 26 -3.44 -6.82 -11.89
C ARG A 26 -2.77 -5.93 -12.92
N LYS A 27 -2.56 -6.39 -14.17
CA LYS A 27 -1.97 -5.56 -15.23
C LYS A 27 -2.84 -4.31 -15.46
N PRO A 28 -2.26 -3.10 -15.62
CA PRO A 28 -3.04 -1.85 -15.64
C PRO A 28 -4.23 -1.85 -16.61
N MET A 29 -4.02 -2.31 -17.84
CA MET A 29 -5.07 -2.40 -18.86
C MET A 29 -6.17 -3.39 -18.49
N ILE A 30 -5.78 -4.59 -18.01
CA ILE A 30 -6.73 -5.64 -17.64
C ILE A 30 -7.51 -5.25 -16.39
N ARG A 31 -6.85 -4.65 -15.39
CA ARG A 31 -7.46 -4.09 -14.18
C ARG A 31 -8.54 -3.08 -14.53
N SER A 32 -8.26 -2.15 -15.44
CA SER A 32 -9.23 -1.14 -15.88
C SER A 32 -10.45 -1.78 -16.54
N LEU A 33 -10.24 -2.71 -17.48
CA LEU A 33 -11.32 -3.45 -18.14
C LEU A 33 -12.15 -4.29 -17.15
N PHE A 34 -11.48 -4.95 -16.21
CA PHE A 34 -12.12 -5.76 -15.18
C PHE A 34 -13.04 -4.89 -14.31
N LEU A 35 -12.53 -3.75 -13.81
CA LEU A 35 -13.31 -2.84 -12.97
C LEU A 35 -14.50 -2.23 -13.72
N GLN A 36 -14.32 -1.81 -14.98
CA GLN A 36 -15.40 -1.28 -15.81
C GLN A 36 -16.57 -2.26 -15.96
N ARG A 37 -16.28 -3.56 -16.06
CA ARG A 37 -17.29 -4.62 -16.21
C ARG A 37 -17.86 -5.12 -14.89
N PHE A 38 -17.09 -5.02 -13.81
CA PHE A 38 -17.50 -5.48 -12.50
C PHE A 38 -18.42 -4.46 -11.82
N ASP A 39 -17.88 -3.27 -11.58
CA ASP A 39 -18.55 -2.12 -11.01
C ASP A 39 -17.63 -0.92 -11.23
N PRO A 40 -18.04 0.11 -11.99
CA PRO A 40 -17.21 1.30 -12.24
C PRO A 40 -16.75 2.03 -10.96
N SER A 41 -17.44 1.82 -9.83
CA SER A 41 -17.09 2.40 -8.52
C SER A 41 -16.17 1.51 -7.68
N ALA A 42 -15.95 0.25 -8.09
CA ALA A 42 -15.09 -0.66 -7.37
C ALA A 42 -13.61 -0.28 -7.51
N ILE A 43 -12.87 -0.44 -6.42
CA ILE A 43 -11.42 -0.22 -6.37
C ILE A 43 -10.74 -1.55 -6.10
N LEU A 44 -10.00 -2.05 -7.09
CA LEU A 44 -9.09 -3.16 -6.86
C LEU A 44 -7.95 -2.64 -5.98
N ARG A 45 -7.78 -3.18 -4.77
CA ARG A 45 -6.69 -2.77 -3.87
C ARG A 45 -5.48 -3.66 -4.04
N ASP A 46 -4.32 -3.03 -4.22
CA ASP A 46 -3.05 -3.74 -4.16
C ASP A 46 -2.78 -4.15 -2.71
N ARG A 47 -2.34 -5.40 -2.53
CA ARG A 47 -2.02 -5.92 -1.20
C ARG A 47 -0.63 -5.44 -0.81
N ALA A 48 -0.57 -4.38 -0.01
CA ALA A 48 0.67 -3.99 0.66
C ALA A 48 0.86 -4.76 1.97
N HIS A 49 2.13 -4.91 2.34
CA HIS A 49 2.53 -5.49 3.61
C HIS A 49 3.11 -4.37 4.49
N PRO A 50 2.65 -4.20 5.74
CA PRO A 50 3.25 -3.25 6.65
C PRO A 50 4.67 -3.71 7.00
N VAL A 51 5.64 -2.80 6.86
CA VAL A 51 7.05 -3.02 7.22
C VAL A 51 7.39 -2.11 8.38
N LEU A 52 8.13 -2.64 9.36
CA LEU A 52 8.64 -1.87 10.50
C LEU A 52 10.04 -1.32 10.18
N LEU A 53 10.18 0.00 10.20
CA LEU A 53 11.47 0.68 10.06
C LEU A 53 11.91 1.22 11.42
N LYS A 54 13.15 0.91 11.80
CA LYS A 54 13.74 1.35 13.08
C LYS A 54 14.70 2.51 12.85
N ASN A 55 14.79 3.40 13.84
CA ASN A 55 15.76 4.49 13.89
C ASN A 55 15.67 5.47 12.70
N VAL A 56 14.45 5.82 12.30
CA VAL A 56 14.21 6.79 11.24
C VAL A 56 14.25 8.22 11.81
N PRO A 57 15.02 9.16 11.21
CA PRO A 57 15.05 10.56 11.60
C PRO A 57 13.65 11.19 11.68
N VAL A 58 13.35 11.87 12.78
CA VAL A 58 12.01 12.45 13.04
C VAL A 58 11.67 13.63 12.14
N GLU A 59 12.69 14.19 11.47
CA GLU A 59 12.60 15.31 10.52
C GLU A 59 11.95 14.88 9.20
N PHE A 60 11.86 13.57 8.92
CA PHE A 60 11.23 13.06 7.71
C PHE A 60 9.71 13.25 7.73
N ASP A 61 9.20 13.94 6.72
CA ASP A 61 7.77 14.05 6.49
C ASP A 61 7.24 12.82 5.75
N VAL A 62 6.95 11.79 6.53
CA VAL A 62 6.41 10.52 6.01
C VAL A 62 4.95 10.59 5.57
N SER A 63 4.29 11.75 5.75
CA SER A 63 2.95 11.99 5.20
C SER A 63 3.00 12.55 3.77
N SER A 64 4.15 13.10 3.35
CA SER A 64 4.35 13.61 2.01
C SER A 64 4.46 12.48 0.99
N THR A 65 3.56 12.49 0.00
CA THR A 65 3.62 11.51 -1.11
C THR A 65 4.89 11.72 -1.94
N GLU A 66 5.34 12.96 -2.13
CA GLU A 66 6.57 13.29 -2.86
C GLU A 66 7.80 12.70 -2.17
N PHE A 67 7.86 12.78 -0.84
CA PHE A 67 8.93 12.16 -0.06
C PHE A 67 8.98 10.64 -0.27
N LEU A 68 7.82 9.97 -0.28
CA LEU A 68 7.73 8.54 -0.58
C LEU A 68 8.16 8.22 -2.02
N ARG A 69 7.81 9.06 -3.01
CA ARG A 69 8.30 8.89 -4.40
C ARG A 69 9.82 8.98 -4.44
N GLY A 70 10.40 9.96 -3.74
CA GLY A 70 11.86 10.13 -3.66
C GLY A 70 12.57 8.91 -3.05
N ILE A 71 11.99 8.30 -2.00
CA ILE A 71 12.51 7.06 -1.43
C ILE A 71 12.48 5.93 -2.45
N GLU A 72 11.37 5.76 -3.19
CA GLU A 72 11.29 4.71 -4.20
C GLU A 72 12.35 4.89 -5.28
N THR A 73 12.50 6.09 -5.83
CA THR A 73 13.52 6.38 -6.85
C THR A 73 14.94 6.16 -6.31
N ALA A 74 15.23 6.64 -5.10
CA ALA A 74 16.57 6.52 -4.50
C ALA A 74 16.96 5.08 -4.16
N ASN A 75 15.99 4.18 -4.01
CA ASN A 75 16.22 2.77 -3.64
C ASN A 75 15.82 1.79 -4.76
N GLU A 76 15.61 2.29 -5.98
CA GLU A 76 15.23 1.47 -7.15
C GLU A 76 13.96 0.61 -6.91
N LEU A 77 13.04 1.12 -6.09
CA LEU A 77 11.77 0.45 -5.83
C LEU A 77 10.81 0.70 -7.00
N PRO A 78 9.87 -0.24 -7.26
CA PRO A 78 8.83 -0.01 -8.24
C PRO A 78 8.00 1.23 -7.90
N GLU A 79 7.66 1.99 -8.93
CA GLU A 79 6.82 3.18 -8.80
C GLU A 79 5.49 2.82 -8.13
N HIS A 80 5.09 3.62 -7.15
CA HIS A 80 3.85 3.46 -6.36
C HIS A 80 3.79 2.19 -5.49
N SER A 81 4.93 1.56 -5.22
CA SER A 81 5.00 0.41 -4.30
C SER A 81 4.80 0.78 -2.82
N LEU A 82 5.22 1.98 -2.40
CA LEU A 82 4.97 2.51 -1.06
C LEU A 82 3.59 3.17 -1.00
N LEU A 83 2.59 2.44 -0.52
CA LEU A 83 1.22 2.96 -0.40
C LEU A 83 1.05 4.05 0.67
N GLY A 84 1.98 4.13 1.62
CA GLY A 84 1.94 5.11 2.70
C GLY A 84 2.89 4.74 3.83
N ALA A 85 3.09 5.70 4.72
CA ALA A 85 3.98 5.58 5.85
C ALA A 85 3.37 6.31 7.05
N ARG A 86 3.53 5.75 8.25
CA ARG A 86 3.04 6.38 9.48
C ARG A 86 3.96 6.08 10.64
N TRP A 87 4.16 7.04 11.51
CA TRP A 87 4.91 6.82 12.73
C TRP A 87 4.17 5.85 13.67
N MET A 88 4.90 4.88 14.21
CA MET A 88 4.35 3.97 15.23
C MET A 88 3.95 4.72 16.51
N LYS A 89 4.70 5.77 16.88
CA LYS A 89 4.37 6.67 17.98
C LYS A 89 4.04 8.06 17.44
N HIS A 90 2.88 8.59 17.83
CA HIS A 90 2.50 9.97 17.54
C HIS A 90 3.54 10.95 18.06
N LYS A 91 3.71 12.09 17.37
CA LYS A 91 4.70 13.12 17.72
C LYS A 91 4.57 13.59 19.17
N ASP A 92 3.34 13.74 19.67
CA ASP A 92 3.06 14.21 21.03
C ASP A 92 3.43 13.19 22.12
N ARG A 93 3.74 11.94 21.75
CA ARG A 93 4.15 10.87 22.66
C ARG A 93 5.65 10.58 22.60
N ARG A 94 6.42 11.42 21.88
CA ARG A 94 7.88 11.30 21.80
C ARG A 94 8.53 11.99 22.99
N ARG A 95 9.75 11.56 23.32
CA ARG A 95 10.55 12.24 24.34
C ARG A 95 11.02 13.58 23.77
N ALA A 96 11.12 14.61 24.61
CA ALA A 96 11.71 15.88 24.20
C ALA A 96 13.15 15.65 23.69
N GLY A 97 13.48 16.23 22.53
CA GLY A 97 14.79 16.06 21.89
C GLY A 97 15.03 14.70 21.21
N GLN A 98 14.02 13.85 21.05
CA GLN A 98 14.16 12.58 20.34
C GLN A 98 14.43 12.81 18.85
N GLN A 99 15.59 12.37 18.36
CA GLN A 99 16.03 12.53 16.96
C GLN A 99 15.54 11.41 16.04
N ASN A 100 15.29 10.21 16.57
CA ASN A 100 14.92 9.04 15.77
C ASN A 100 13.65 8.37 16.30
N ALA A 101 12.82 7.80 15.43
CA ALA A 101 11.60 7.08 15.78
C ALA A 101 11.39 5.81 14.94
N HIS A 102 10.30 5.09 15.23
CA HIS A 102 9.90 3.87 14.51
C HIS A 102 8.71 4.17 13.60
N LEU A 103 8.77 3.61 12.40
CA LEU A 103 7.75 3.67 11.36
C LEU A 103 7.08 2.30 11.22
#